data_AF-A0A530BM15-F1
#
_entry.id   AF-A0A530BM15-F1
#
_cell.length_a   1.000
_cell.length_b   1.000
_cell.length_c   1.000
_cell.angle_alpha   90.00
_cell.angle_beta   90.00
_cell.angle_gamma   90.00
#
_symmetry.space_group_name_H-M   'P 1'
#
loop_
_entity.id
_entity.type
_entity.pdbx_description
1 polymer ?
#
loop_
_entity_poly.entity_id
_entity_poly.type
_entity_poly.pdbx_seq_one_letter_code
_entity_poly.pdbx_strand_id
1 'polypeptide(L)'
;FCFNAGQYVLLRLSIDGLEVTRPYSVASPPTRPLDLQITVKRTPGGLVSNWLHDNLRSGDEIRIEGPLGSFKLDGFASAKLLFLAGGSGITPLMSMVRLLTDRAFDLDLRLIYSVRSPRDIIFRSELDALAARFPNLGVTFLCSKGGPSRTGPSGRIDGSMLLRLVPDLAKRAVYTCGPEPYMTALRDGFDEVGVKPLAYYEESFGGYPSGVAPDDFAISSFVHFAKSGLEHRCAPGETLLDAARKCGVYVPTACQQGVCGTCRIAKLSGEVAMCDLGGLTSEEKSAGYILACCSRAQGTVSVDL
;
A
#
# COMPACT_ATOMS: atom_id res chain seq x y z
N PHE A 1 -0.98 10.96 20.72
CA PHE A 1 -0.33 10.53 19.47
C PHE A 1 -0.70 11.54 18.39
N CYS A 2 0.28 12.20 17.75
CA CYS A 2 0.04 13.25 16.75
C CYS A 2 0.43 12.72 15.37
N PHE A 3 -0.44 12.87 14.36
CA PHE A 3 -0.22 12.38 12.99
C PHE A 3 -0.98 13.25 11.99
N ASN A 4 -0.69 13.10 10.70
CA ASN A 4 -1.47 13.69 9.60
C ASN A 4 -2.37 12.65 8.95
N ALA A 5 -3.55 13.07 8.49
CA ALA A 5 -4.49 12.17 7.82
C ALA A 5 -3.85 11.55 6.57
N GLY A 6 -3.90 10.21 6.50
CA GLY A 6 -3.25 9.41 5.46
C GLY A 6 -2.03 8.61 5.95
N GLN A 7 -1.42 9.01 7.07
CA GLN A 7 -0.28 8.29 7.63
C GLN A 7 -0.64 6.92 8.21
N TYR A 8 0.38 6.07 8.40
CA TYR A 8 0.25 4.73 8.94
C TYR A 8 1.05 4.54 10.23
N VAL A 9 0.75 3.44 10.92
CA VAL A 9 1.52 2.93 12.06
C VAL A 9 1.99 1.51 11.78
N LEU A 10 3.11 1.12 12.37
CA LEU A 10 3.57 -0.25 12.40
C LEU A 10 3.00 -0.94 13.64
N LEU A 11 2.26 -2.03 13.45
CA LEU A 11 1.86 -2.93 14.53
C LEU A 11 2.97 -3.94 14.75
N ARG A 12 3.50 -4.03 15.97
CA ARG A 12 4.47 -5.04 16.41
C ARG A 12 3.71 -6.12 17.20
N LEU A 13 3.76 -7.35 16.71
CA LEU A 13 3.01 -8.48 17.23
C LEU A 13 3.96 -9.65 17.51
N SER A 14 3.72 -10.39 18.58
CA SER A 14 4.37 -11.67 18.83
C SER A 14 3.42 -12.80 18.42
N ILE A 15 3.76 -13.54 17.36
CA ILE A 15 2.95 -14.63 16.82
C ILE A 15 3.81 -15.89 16.86
N ASP A 16 3.39 -16.90 17.62
CA ASP A 16 4.11 -18.17 17.80
C ASP A 16 5.59 -17.99 18.20
N GLY A 17 5.87 -17.00 19.04
CA GLY A 17 7.22 -16.66 19.51
C GLY A 17 8.07 -15.86 18.51
N LEU A 18 7.52 -15.49 17.36
CA LEU A 18 8.18 -14.64 16.36
C LEU A 18 7.63 -13.21 16.44
N GLU A 19 8.53 -12.24 16.46
CA GLU A 19 8.18 -10.82 16.34
C GLU A 19 7.87 -10.47 14.87
N VAL A 20 6.66 -10.00 14.63
CA VAL A 20 6.13 -9.70 13.30
C VAL A 20 5.59 -8.27 13.28
N THR A 21 6.11 -7.48 12.34
CA THR A 21 5.71 -6.08 12.18
C THR A 21 4.92 -5.86 10.88
N ARG A 22 3.80 -5.15 10.93
CA ARG A 22 3.04 -4.76 9.72
C ARG A 22 2.56 -3.31 9.72
N PRO A 23 2.63 -2.62 8.57
CA PRO A 23 2.03 -1.30 8.42
C PRO A 23 0.51 -1.40 8.29
N TYR A 24 -0.19 -0.47 8.94
CA TYR A 24 -1.63 -0.24 8.78
C TYR A 24 -1.90 1.26 8.77
N SER A 25 -2.50 1.77 7.68
CA SER A 25 -2.93 3.17 7.61
C SER A 25 -3.94 3.48 8.71
N VAL A 26 -3.75 4.62 9.36
CA VAL A 26 -4.67 5.12 10.38
C VAL A 26 -5.93 5.61 9.67
N ALA A 27 -7.07 5.05 10.03
CA ALA A 27 -8.38 5.38 9.47
C ALA A 27 -9.11 6.47 10.25
N SER A 28 -8.80 6.67 11.54
CA SER A 28 -9.35 7.80 12.31
C SER A 28 -8.71 9.13 11.89
N PRO A 29 -9.42 10.26 12.07
CA PRO A 29 -8.86 11.56 11.73
C PRO A 29 -7.98 12.10 12.88
N PRO A 30 -6.98 12.94 12.58
CA PRO A 30 -6.13 13.53 13.60
C PRO A 30 -6.85 14.55 14.50
N THR A 31 -8.07 14.97 14.14
CA THR A 31 -8.99 15.76 14.99
C THR A 31 -9.46 15.01 16.23
N ARG A 32 -9.26 13.69 16.30
CA ARG A 32 -9.70 12.82 17.40
C ARG A 32 -8.47 12.08 18.00
N PRO A 33 -7.54 12.78 18.67
CA PRO A 33 -6.21 12.26 19.00
C PRO A 33 -6.19 11.14 20.06
N LEU A 34 -7.32 10.89 20.72
CA LEU A 34 -7.49 9.81 21.71
C LEU A 34 -8.09 8.54 21.10
N ASP A 35 -8.43 8.55 19.81
CA ASP A 35 -9.07 7.45 19.10
C ASP A 35 -8.24 7.07 17.87
N LEU A 36 -7.41 6.03 18.01
CA LEU A 36 -6.59 5.50 16.92
C LEU A 36 -7.27 4.27 16.32
N GLN A 37 -7.77 4.40 15.09
CA GLN A 37 -8.45 3.32 14.39
C GLN A 37 -7.62 2.83 13.22
N ILE A 38 -7.48 1.52 13.09
CA ILE A 38 -7.03 0.85 11.86
C ILE A 38 -8.16 -0.01 11.33
N THR A 39 -8.11 -0.39 10.05
CA THR A 39 -9.05 -1.35 9.49
C THR A 39 -8.31 -2.44 8.75
N VAL A 40 -8.45 -3.66 9.25
CA VAL A 40 -7.69 -4.81 8.80
C VAL A 40 -8.59 -5.66 7.92
N LYS A 41 -8.33 -5.69 6.62
CA LYS A 41 -8.98 -6.65 5.73
C LYS A 41 -8.25 -7.99 5.82
N ARG A 42 -9.01 -9.09 5.99
CA ARG A 42 -8.43 -10.44 5.88
C ARG A 42 -7.88 -10.68 4.48
N THR A 43 -6.63 -11.07 4.41
CA THR A 43 -5.99 -11.54 3.19
C THR A 43 -5.87 -13.06 3.26
N PRO A 44 -6.40 -13.83 2.29
CA PRO A 44 -6.22 -15.27 2.24
C PRO A 44 -4.73 -15.64 2.32
N GLY A 45 -4.37 -16.55 3.23
CA GLY A 45 -2.98 -16.94 3.49
C GLY A 45 -2.11 -15.88 4.19
N GLY A 46 -2.64 -14.70 4.52
CA GLY A 46 -1.90 -13.64 5.19
C GLY A 46 -1.72 -13.92 6.69
N LEU A 47 -0.48 -13.95 7.18
CA LEU A 47 -0.18 -14.23 8.59
C LEU A 47 -0.89 -13.25 9.55
N VAL A 48 -0.53 -11.96 9.49
CA VAL A 48 -0.97 -10.97 10.48
C VAL A 48 -2.44 -10.61 10.36
N SER A 49 -2.96 -10.44 9.13
CA SER A 49 -4.36 -10.07 8.96
C SER A 49 -5.33 -11.14 9.47
N ASN A 50 -4.97 -12.43 9.35
CA ASN A 50 -5.79 -13.50 9.90
C ASN A 50 -5.59 -13.58 11.41
N TRP A 51 -4.34 -13.55 11.89
CA TRP A 51 -4.04 -13.55 13.32
C TRP A 51 -4.80 -12.45 14.07
N LEU A 52 -4.82 -11.22 13.56
CA LEU A 52 -5.53 -10.09 14.18
C LEU A 52 -7.03 -10.36 14.28
N HIS A 53 -7.65 -10.96 13.27
CA HIS A 53 -9.07 -11.28 13.37
C HIS A 53 -9.34 -12.49 14.27
N ASP A 54 -8.45 -13.47 14.28
CA ASP A 54 -8.63 -14.73 15.00
C ASP A 54 -8.32 -14.57 16.50
N ASN A 55 -7.36 -13.72 16.86
CA ASN A 55 -6.78 -13.67 18.21
C ASN A 55 -6.99 -12.35 18.95
N LEU A 56 -7.01 -11.20 18.25
CA LEU A 56 -7.14 -9.91 18.93
C LEU A 56 -8.52 -9.75 19.58
N ARG A 57 -8.54 -9.31 20.84
CA ARG A 57 -9.74 -9.05 21.63
C ARG A 57 -9.67 -7.67 22.30
N SER A 58 -10.84 -7.22 22.75
CA SER A 58 -10.91 -5.98 23.54
C SER A 58 -10.17 -6.17 24.87
N GLY A 59 -9.32 -5.21 25.22
CA GLY A 59 -8.44 -5.27 26.37
C GLY A 59 -7.00 -5.67 26.05
N ASP A 60 -6.74 -6.23 24.86
CA ASP A 60 -5.38 -6.55 24.43
C ASP A 60 -4.56 -5.29 24.18
N GLU A 61 -3.28 -5.35 24.56
CA GLU A 61 -2.31 -4.29 24.28
C GLU A 61 -1.49 -4.63 23.03
N ILE A 62 -1.46 -3.72 22.06
CA ILE A 62 -0.59 -3.83 20.88
C ILE A 62 0.44 -2.71 20.91
N ARG A 63 1.71 -3.08 20.72
CA ARG A 63 2.78 -2.10 20.51
C ARG A 63 2.69 -1.52 19.10
N ILE A 64 2.68 -0.21 19.01
CA ILE A 64 2.69 0.52 17.75
C ILE A 64 3.92 1.41 17.64
N GLU A 65 4.36 1.64 16.42
CA GLU A 65 5.41 2.62 16.08
C GLU A 65 4.91 3.54 14.96
N GLY A 66 5.20 4.83 15.09
CA GLY A 66 4.80 5.86 14.14
C GLY A 66 4.48 7.21 14.78
N PRO A 67 3.83 8.12 14.03
CA PRO A 67 3.32 7.91 12.67
C PRO A 67 4.43 7.85 11.61
N LEU A 68 4.15 7.19 10.50
CA LEU A 68 5.03 7.08 9.33
C LEU A 68 4.25 7.35 8.04
N GLY A 69 4.98 7.54 6.94
CA GLY A 69 4.41 7.71 5.61
C GLY A 69 4.36 9.17 5.15
N SER A 70 4.58 9.36 3.84
CA SER A 70 4.51 10.65 3.14
C SER A 70 3.17 10.87 2.45
N PHE A 71 2.32 9.86 2.37
CA PHE A 71 0.97 9.97 1.85
C PHE A 71 0.05 10.64 2.89
N LYS A 72 0.07 11.97 2.91
CA LYS A 72 -0.66 12.77 3.89
C LYS A 72 -1.36 13.97 3.26
N LEU A 73 -2.46 14.38 3.86
CA LEU A 73 -3.00 15.72 3.66
C LEU A 73 -2.16 16.71 4.47
N ASP A 74 -1.36 17.51 3.77
CA ASP A 74 -0.53 18.56 4.34
C ASP A 74 -0.62 19.79 3.43
N GLY A 75 -1.72 20.53 3.60
CA GLY A 75 -2.15 21.57 2.66
C GLY A 75 -2.91 21.03 1.46
N PHE A 76 -3.42 21.95 0.62
CA PHE A 76 -4.21 21.62 -0.56
C PHE A 76 -3.59 22.25 -1.81
N ALA A 77 -3.22 21.43 -2.78
CA ALA A 77 -2.79 21.90 -4.09
C ALA A 77 -3.96 22.43 -4.95
N SER A 78 -5.21 22.14 -4.57
CA SER A 78 -6.42 22.58 -5.24
C SER A 78 -7.59 22.67 -4.26
N ALA A 79 -8.55 23.56 -4.53
CA ALA A 79 -9.84 23.58 -3.85
C ALA A 79 -10.74 22.38 -4.24
N LYS A 80 -10.34 21.60 -5.26
CA LYS A 80 -11.02 20.39 -5.73
C LYS A 80 -10.16 19.17 -5.45
N LEU A 81 -10.62 18.28 -4.59
CA LEU A 81 -9.92 17.04 -4.24
C LEU A 81 -10.66 15.84 -4.85
N LEU A 82 -9.88 14.88 -5.35
CA LEU A 82 -10.36 13.59 -5.83
C LEU A 82 -9.68 12.47 -5.06
N PHE A 83 -10.47 11.65 -4.39
CA PHE A 83 -10.05 10.44 -3.69
C PHE A 83 -10.40 9.22 -4.53
N LEU A 84 -9.41 8.38 -4.85
CA LEU A 84 -9.58 7.14 -5.61
C LEU A 84 -9.17 5.95 -4.74
N ALA A 85 -10.13 5.18 -4.26
CA ALA A 85 -9.87 4.06 -3.36
C ALA A 85 -10.08 2.71 -4.04
N GLY A 86 -9.13 1.79 -3.85
CA GLY A 86 -9.24 0.38 -4.25
C GLY A 86 -9.29 -0.55 -3.04
N GLY A 87 -10.43 -1.20 -2.79
CA GLY A 87 -10.54 -2.21 -1.72
C GLY A 87 -10.22 -1.66 -0.32
N SER A 88 -9.19 -2.19 0.35
CA SER A 88 -8.78 -1.67 1.66
C SER A 88 -8.03 -0.33 1.57
N GLY A 89 -7.62 0.13 0.38
CA GLY A 89 -7.01 1.45 0.17
C GLY A 89 -7.90 2.64 0.52
N ILE A 90 -9.17 2.38 0.87
CA ILE A 90 -10.04 3.41 1.47
C ILE A 90 -9.52 3.89 2.83
N THR A 91 -8.71 3.12 3.57
CA THR A 91 -8.34 3.46 4.95
C THR A 91 -7.61 4.80 5.13
N PRO A 92 -6.52 5.11 4.41
CA PRO A 92 -5.90 6.43 4.52
C PRO A 92 -6.85 7.53 4.00
N LEU A 93 -7.60 7.27 2.94
CA LEU A 93 -8.54 8.25 2.37
C LEU A 93 -9.72 8.52 3.31
N MET A 94 -10.13 7.55 4.14
CA MET A 94 -11.17 7.74 5.13
C MET A 94 -10.70 8.68 6.24
N SER A 95 -9.45 8.56 6.68
CA SER A 95 -8.85 9.53 7.61
C SER A 95 -8.86 10.94 7.02
N MET A 96 -8.55 11.06 5.73
CA MET A 96 -8.60 12.34 4.99
C MET A 96 -10.03 12.90 4.92
N VAL A 97 -11.01 12.10 4.50
CA VAL A 97 -12.43 12.52 4.43
C VAL A 97 -12.96 12.92 5.82
N ARG A 98 -12.64 12.15 6.86
CA ARG A 98 -13.04 12.45 8.25
C ARG A 98 -12.40 13.75 8.74
N LEU A 99 -11.11 13.99 8.46
CA LEU A 99 -10.45 15.26 8.79
C LEU A 99 -11.16 16.44 8.13
N LEU A 100 -11.42 16.31 6.82
CA LEU A 100 -12.01 17.39 6.03
C LEU A 100 -13.42 17.74 6.49
N THR A 101 -14.22 16.73 6.82
CA THR A 101 -15.59 16.88 7.31
C THR A 101 -15.66 17.32 8.76
N ASP A 102 -14.78 16.82 9.65
CA ASP A 102 -14.69 17.27 11.06
C ASP A 102 -14.36 18.77 11.17
N ARG A 103 -13.55 19.28 10.24
CA ARG A 103 -13.17 20.70 10.17
C ARG A 103 -14.10 21.54 9.29
N ALA A 104 -15.09 20.91 8.64
CA ALA A 104 -16.01 21.56 7.69
C ALA A 104 -15.30 22.41 6.63
N PHE A 105 -14.23 21.87 6.02
CA PHE A 105 -13.54 22.58 4.93
C PHE A 105 -14.47 22.77 3.73
N ASP A 106 -14.50 23.99 3.19
CA ASP A 106 -15.25 24.35 1.99
C ASP A 106 -14.44 24.02 0.72
N LEU A 107 -14.34 22.72 0.43
CA LEU A 107 -13.65 22.15 -0.73
C LEU A 107 -14.62 21.31 -1.56
N ASP A 108 -14.43 21.22 -2.86
CA ASP A 108 -15.16 20.29 -3.73
C ASP A 108 -14.50 18.91 -3.64
N LEU A 109 -15.13 18.00 -2.89
CA LEU A 109 -14.61 16.67 -2.58
C LEU A 109 -15.34 15.62 -3.41
N ARG A 110 -14.58 14.71 -4.03
CA ARG A 110 -15.13 13.57 -4.74
C ARG A 110 -14.38 12.30 -4.34
N LEU A 111 -15.11 11.26 -3.96
CA LEU A 111 -14.57 9.94 -3.64
C LEU A 111 -15.13 8.92 -4.62
N ILE A 112 -14.26 8.25 -5.36
CA ILE A 112 -14.61 7.08 -6.15
C ILE A 112 -14.02 5.86 -5.45
N TYR A 113 -14.89 4.98 -4.96
CA TYR A 113 -14.49 3.80 -4.20
C TYR A 113 -14.79 2.51 -4.97
N SER A 114 -13.72 1.88 -5.44
CA SER A 114 -13.73 0.67 -6.25
C SER A 114 -13.59 -0.59 -5.41
N VAL A 115 -14.55 -1.49 -5.53
CA VAL A 115 -14.61 -2.77 -4.83
C VAL A 115 -15.05 -3.93 -5.73
N ARG A 116 -14.95 -5.16 -5.22
CA ARG A 116 -15.38 -6.35 -5.98
C ARG A 116 -16.90 -6.45 -6.04
N SER A 117 -17.57 -6.35 -4.90
CA SER A 117 -19.03 -6.44 -4.79
C SER A 117 -19.55 -5.48 -3.71
N PRO A 118 -20.86 -5.18 -3.65
CA PRO A 118 -21.41 -4.23 -2.67
C PRO A 118 -21.12 -4.60 -1.21
N ARG A 119 -21.02 -5.89 -0.88
CA ARG A 119 -20.64 -6.37 0.47
C ARG A 119 -19.19 -6.07 0.85
N ASP A 120 -18.34 -5.76 -0.12
CA ASP A 120 -16.93 -5.43 0.10
C ASP A 120 -16.73 -3.93 0.39
N ILE A 121 -17.80 -3.12 0.40
CA ILE A 121 -17.73 -1.69 0.69
C ILE A 121 -17.50 -1.50 2.19
N ILE A 122 -16.26 -1.22 2.56
CA ILE A 122 -15.88 -0.81 3.92
C ILE A 122 -16.43 0.61 4.16
N PHE A 123 -16.91 0.88 5.37
CA PHE A 123 -17.48 2.18 5.79
C PHE A 123 -18.74 2.64 5.02
N ARG A 124 -19.48 1.73 4.36
CA ARG A 124 -20.66 2.09 3.55
C ARG A 124 -21.62 3.06 4.26
N SER A 125 -22.09 2.68 5.45
CA SER A 125 -23.07 3.48 6.19
C SER A 125 -22.53 4.86 6.60
N GLU A 126 -21.25 4.93 6.93
CA GLU A 126 -20.61 6.20 7.30
C GLU A 126 -20.42 7.10 6.10
N LEU A 127 -19.96 6.57 4.97
CA LEU A 127 -19.80 7.31 3.72
C LEU A 127 -21.14 7.85 3.19
N ASP A 128 -22.21 7.05 3.26
CA ASP A 128 -23.56 7.50 2.92
C ASP A 128 -24.01 8.64 3.84
N ALA A 129 -23.81 8.51 5.15
CA ALA A 129 -24.18 9.54 6.12
C ALA A 129 -23.38 10.84 5.92
N LEU A 130 -22.09 10.74 5.63
CA LEU A 130 -21.24 11.89 5.35
C LEU A 130 -21.67 12.58 4.04
N ALA A 131 -21.91 11.83 2.97
CA ALA A 131 -22.37 12.40 1.70
C ALA A 131 -23.76 13.06 1.83
N ALA A 132 -24.65 12.53 2.67
CA ALA A 132 -25.94 13.14 2.96
C ALA A 132 -25.81 14.43 3.79
N ARG A 133 -24.82 14.51 4.68
CA ARG A 133 -24.58 15.66 5.57
C ARG A 133 -23.79 16.78 4.92
N PHE A 134 -22.87 16.46 4.02
CA PHE A 134 -21.93 17.39 3.40
C PHE A 134 -22.16 17.48 1.89
N PRO A 135 -22.91 18.48 1.40
CA PRO A 135 -23.25 18.61 -0.03
C PRO A 135 -22.03 18.73 -0.96
N ASN A 136 -20.89 19.16 -0.42
CA ASN A 136 -19.62 19.28 -1.13
C ASN A 136 -18.84 17.95 -1.20
N LEU A 137 -19.35 16.85 -0.64
CA LEU A 137 -18.77 15.51 -0.72
C LEU A 137 -19.60 14.58 -1.62
N GLY A 138 -19.14 14.37 -2.85
CA GLY A 138 -19.70 13.37 -3.76
C GLY A 138 -19.04 12.00 -3.58
N VAL A 139 -19.82 10.96 -3.25
CA VAL A 139 -19.32 9.58 -3.12
C VAL A 139 -19.89 8.70 -4.24
N THR A 140 -19.03 7.96 -4.93
CA THR A 140 -19.39 7.00 -5.97
C THR A 140 -18.81 5.63 -5.65
N PHE A 141 -19.67 4.63 -5.53
CA PHE A 141 -19.23 3.23 -5.36
C PHE A 141 -19.16 2.53 -6.72
N LEU A 142 -18.01 1.94 -7.03
CA LEU A 142 -17.78 1.18 -8.25
C LEU A 142 -17.57 -0.30 -7.92
N CYS A 143 -18.56 -1.14 -8.23
CA CYS A 143 -18.45 -2.59 -8.07
C CYS A 143 -18.10 -3.26 -9.40
N SER A 144 -17.01 -4.05 -9.42
CA SER A 144 -16.58 -4.79 -10.62
C SER A 144 -17.38 -6.05 -10.91
N LYS A 145 -17.96 -6.70 -9.88
CA LYS A 145 -18.97 -7.76 -10.02
C LYS A 145 -20.34 -7.21 -9.60
N GLY A 146 -21.35 -7.38 -10.46
CA GLY A 146 -22.72 -6.93 -10.20
C GLY A 146 -23.52 -7.88 -9.31
N GLY A 147 -24.47 -7.31 -8.56
CA GLY A 147 -25.67 -8.02 -8.10
C GLY A 147 -26.86 -7.75 -9.04
N PRO A 148 -27.98 -8.48 -8.92
CA PRO A 148 -29.10 -8.44 -9.87
C PRO A 148 -29.87 -7.10 -9.94
N SER A 149 -29.66 -6.18 -8.99
CA SER A 149 -30.32 -4.87 -8.94
C SER A 149 -29.28 -3.76 -8.97
N ARG A 150 -28.78 -3.38 -10.15
CA ARG A 150 -27.78 -2.29 -10.27
C ARG A 150 -28.41 -1.00 -10.75
N THR A 151 -28.45 -0.01 -9.87
CA THR A 151 -28.48 1.41 -10.21
C THR A 151 -27.08 1.99 -9.97
N GLY A 152 -26.47 2.58 -11.01
CA GLY A 152 -25.18 3.29 -10.91
C GLY A 152 -24.00 2.67 -11.67
N PRO A 153 -22.83 3.32 -11.67
CA PRO A 153 -21.65 2.93 -12.45
C PRO A 153 -21.17 1.50 -12.14
N SER A 154 -20.68 0.80 -13.17
CA SER A 154 -20.23 -0.59 -13.06
C SER A 154 -19.00 -0.89 -13.87
N GLY A 155 -18.16 -1.80 -13.35
CA GLY A 155 -16.96 -2.26 -14.04
C GLY A 155 -15.71 -2.04 -13.21
N ARG A 156 -14.56 -2.24 -13.85
CA ARG A 156 -13.28 -1.75 -13.34
C ARG A 156 -13.13 -0.29 -13.75
N ILE A 157 -12.32 0.45 -13.00
CA ILE A 157 -12.02 1.83 -13.35
C ILE A 157 -11.07 1.83 -14.56
N ASP A 158 -11.32 2.72 -15.49
CA ASP A 158 -10.51 2.99 -16.68
C ASP A 158 -10.57 4.50 -17.00
N GLY A 159 -9.80 4.94 -18.00
CA GLY A 159 -9.72 6.35 -18.40
C GLY A 159 -11.09 6.92 -18.79
N SER A 160 -11.84 6.20 -19.63
CA SER A 160 -13.17 6.61 -20.08
C SER A 160 -14.14 6.84 -18.91
N MET A 161 -14.08 5.97 -17.90
CA MET A 161 -14.90 6.04 -16.71
C MET A 161 -14.48 7.19 -15.81
N LEU A 162 -13.17 7.44 -15.66
CA LEU A 162 -12.66 8.59 -14.92
C LEU A 162 -13.18 9.90 -15.49
N LEU A 163 -13.08 10.13 -16.81
CA LEU A 163 -13.58 11.35 -17.44
C LEU A 163 -15.10 11.49 -17.32
N ARG A 164 -15.85 10.39 -17.45
CA ARG A 164 -17.31 10.42 -17.29
C ARG A 164 -17.72 10.77 -15.85
N LEU A 165 -17.01 10.25 -14.86
CA LEU A 165 -17.32 10.48 -13.43
C LEU A 165 -16.76 11.81 -12.92
N VAL A 166 -15.68 12.30 -13.53
CA VAL A 166 -14.91 13.49 -13.11
C VAL A 166 -14.49 14.28 -14.36
N PRO A 167 -15.43 15.00 -15.01
CA PRO A 167 -15.13 15.74 -16.24
C PRO A 167 -14.15 16.90 -16.02
N ASP A 168 -13.97 17.34 -14.77
CA ASP A 168 -13.03 18.39 -14.37
C ASP A 168 -11.71 17.83 -13.80
N LEU A 169 -11.33 16.60 -14.18
CA LEU A 169 -10.14 15.89 -13.67
C LEU A 169 -8.85 16.73 -13.66
N ALA A 170 -8.63 17.51 -14.73
CA ALA A 170 -7.46 18.39 -14.87
C ALA A 170 -7.34 19.47 -13.78
N LYS A 171 -8.44 19.78 -13.08
CA LYS A 171 -8.52 20.82 -12.04
C LYS A 171 -8.42 20.24 -10.63
N ARG A 172 -8.27 18.93 -10.48
CA ARG A 172 -8.30 18.25 -9.18
C ARG A 172 -6.91 17.86 -8.71
N ALA A 173 -6.69 17.92 -7.40
CA ALA A 173 -5.60 17.21 -6.75
C ALA A 173 -6.08 15.80 -6.40
N VAL A 174 -5.36 14.79 -6.86
CA VAL A 174 -5.76 13.38 -6.76
C VAL A 174 -4.98 12.69 -5.65
N TYR A 175 -5.69 12.02 -4.76
CA TYR A 175 -5.15 11.13 -3.74
C TYR A 175 -5.68 9.72 -4.02
N THR A 176 -4.79 8.78 -4.30
CA THR A 176 -5.18 7.41 -4.64
C THR A 176 -4.50 6.39 -3.75
N CYS A 177 -5.26 5.37 -3.36
CA CYS A 177 -4.70 4.24 -2.63
C CYS A 177 -5.44 2.95 -2.95
N GLY A 178 -4.69 1.88 -3.19
CA GLY A 178 -5.23 0.58 -3.53
C GLY A 178 -4.15 -0.46 -3.83
N PRO A 179 -4.54 -1.67 -4.21
CA PRO A 179 -3.59 -2.71 -4.62
C PRO A 179 -2.95 -2.38 -5.98
N GLU A 180 -1.74 -2.88 -6.24
CA GLU A 180 -1.00 -2.52 -7.46
C GLU A 180 -1.78 -2.64 -8.78
N PRO A 181 -2.56 -3.71 -9.04
CA PRO A 181 -3.36 -3.78 -10.28
C PRO A 181 -4.39 -2.66 -10.42
N TYR A 182 -4.88 -2.10 -9.32
CA TYR A 182 -5.76 -0.93 -9.32
C TYR A 182 -4.96 0.34 -9.62
N MET A 183 -3.77 0.48 -9.02
CA MET A 183 -2.88 1.61 -9.25
C MET A 183 -2.42 1.67 -10.71
N THR A 184 -2.01 0.54 -11.28
CA THR A 184 -1.67 0.42 -12.71
C THR A 184 -2.83 0.85 -13.61
N ALA A 185 -4.04 0.33 -13.38
CA ALA A 185 -5.21 0.70 -14.18
C ALA A 185 -5.55 2.19 -14.12
N LEU A 186 -5.28 2.86 -12.99
CA LEU A 186 -5.42 4.30 -12.88
C LEU A 186 -4.35 5.02 -13.70
N ARG A 187 -3.07 4.65 -13.56
CA ARG A 187 -1.95 5.26 -14.32
C ARG A 187 -2.19 5.13 -15.83
N ASP A 188 -2.50 3.92 -16.30
CA ASP A 188 -2.84 3.65 -17.70
C ASP A 188 -4.05 4.47 -18.15
N GLY A 189 -5.08 4.58 -17.29
CA GLY A 189 -6.27 5.37 -17.57
C GLY A 189 -6.01 6.87 -17.66
N PHE A 190 -5.08 7.43 -16.87
CA PHE A 190 -4.65 8.83 -16.98
C PHE A 190 -3.89 9.08 -18.28
N ASP A 191 -3.03 8.15 -18.69
CA ASP A 191 -2.27 8.23 -19.93
C ASP A 191 -3.18 8.11 -21.17
N GLU A 192 -4.13 7.16 -21.15
CA GLU A 192 -5.12 6.94 -22.22
C GLU A 192 -5.92 8.22 -22.54
N VAL A 193 -6.36 8.93 -21.50
CA VAL A 193 -7.18 10.14 -21.67
C VAL A 193 -6.37 11.40 -21.91
N GLY A 194 -5.05 11.35 -21.70
CA GLY A 194 -4.15 12.50 -21.88
C GLY A 194 -4.42 13.66 -20.91
N VAL A 195 -5.12 13.43 -19.80
CA VAL A 195 -5.46 14.47 -18.81
C VAL A 195 -4.63 14.29 -17.56
N LYS A 196 -3.78 15.27 -17.27
CA LYS A 196 -2.98 15.32 -16.05
C LYS A 196 -3.73 16.08 -14.96
N PRO A 197 -3.89 15.51 -13.75
CA PRO A 197 -4.41 16.26 -12.61
C PRO A 197 -3.42 17.35 -12.16
N LEU A 198 -3.91 18.32 -11.36
CA LEU A 198 -3.05 19.41 -10.83
C LEU A 198 -1.95 18.89 -9.91
N ALA A 199 -2.27 17.85 -9.15
CA ALA A 199 -1.34 17.14 -8.29
C ALA A 199 -1.81 15.69 -8.19
N TYR A 200 -0.87 14.77 -8.00
CA TYR A 200 -1.15 13.35 -7.90
C TYR A 200 -0.31 12.74 -6.79
N TYR A 201 -0.99 12.16 -5.81
CA TYR A 201 -0.41 11.51 -4.64
C TYR A 201 -0.91 10.08 -4.60
N GLU A 202 -0.01 9.13 -4.39
CA GLU A 202 -0.36 7.71 -4.33
C GLU A 202 0.31 6.96 -3.19
N GLU A 203 -0.41 5.97 -2.66
CA GLU A 203 0.11 4.94 -1.76
C GLU A 203 -0.41 3.58 -2.23
N SER A 204 0.47 2.60 -2.43
CA SER A 204 0.09 1.28 -2.93
C SER A 204 0.20 0.23 -1.82
N PHE A 205 -0.85 -0.57 -1.66
CA PHE A 205 -0.86 -1.70 -0.75
C PHE A 205 -0.39 -2.96 -1.46
N GLY A 206 0.81 -3.40 -1.12
CA GLY A 206 1.38 -4.64 -1.67
C GLY A 206 2.20 -4.45 -2.94
N GLY A 207 2.60 -3.23 -3.28
CA GLY A 207 3.56 -2.99 -4.37
C GLY A 207 4.15 -1.58 -4.31
N TYR A 208 5.41 -1.45 -3.91
CA TYR A 208 6.21 -0.40 -4.55
C TYR A 208 6.79 -1.00 -5.83
N PRO A 209 6.89 -0.22 -6.92
CA PRO A 209 7.60 -0.65 -8.10
C PRO A 209 8.99 -1.13 -7.71
N SER A 210 9.34 -2.27 -8.28
CA SER A 210 10.68 -2.65 -8.70
C SER A 210 11.39 -1.45 -9.36
N GLY A 211 11.92 -0.53 -8.56
CA GLY A 211 12.52 0.71 -9.03
C GLY A 211 13.94 0.50 -9.53
N VAL A 212 14.10 -0.24 -10.62
CA VAL A 212 15.12 -0.04 -11.65
C VAL A 212 14.46 -0.46 -12.96
N ALA A 213 14.47 0.42 -13.95
CA ALA A 213 14.09 0.05 -15.31
C ALA A 213 14.84 -1.23 -15.71
N PRO A 214 14.26 -2.13 -16.53
CA PRO A 214 15.05 -3.17 -17.16
C PRO A 214 16.05 -2.45 -18.07
N ASP A 215 17.26 -2.22 -17.58
CA ASP A 215 18.37 -1.97 -18.48
C ASP A 215 18.48 -3.22 -19.35
N ASP A 216 18.52 -2.98 -20.65
CA ASP A 216 18.51 -3.94 -21.76
C ASP A 216 19.81 -4.76 -21.84
N PHE A 217 20.37 -5.13 -20.69
CA PHE A 217 21.48 -6.05 -20.57
C PHE A 217 20.99 -7.35 -19.94
N ALA A 218 20.67 -8.31 -20.81
CA ALA A 218 20.51 -9.70 -20.46
C ALA A 218 21.83 -10.31 -19.96
N ILE A 219 22.30 -9.86 -18.79
CA ILE A 219 23.23 -10.62 -17.96
C ILE A 219 22.34 -11.52 -17.11
N SER A 220 22.35 -12.81 -17.40
CA SER A 220 21.73 -13.81 -16.52
C SER A 220 22.25 -13.61 -15.10
N SER A 221 21.36 -13.19 -14.19
CA SER A 221 21.72 -12.97 -12.80
C SER A 221 21.48 -14.26 -12.01
N PHE A 222 22.41 -14.60 -11.12
CA PHE A 222 22.39 -15.82 -10.33
C PHE A 222 22.51 -15.47 -8.85
N VAL A 223 21.81 -16.22 -8.00
CA VAL A 223 22.01 -16.18 -6.56
C VAL A 223 22.49 -17.54 -6.08
N HIS A 224 23.58 -17.55 -5.32
CA HIS A 224 24.10 -18.70 -4.59
C HIS A 224 23.78 -18.54 -3.10
N PHE A 225 23.08 -19.53 -2.55
CA PHE A 225 22.73 -19.62 -1.14
C PHE A 225 23.80 -20.46 -0.42
N ALA A 226 24.75 -19.79 0.24
CA ALA A 226 25.99 -20.41 0.70
C ALA A 226 25.84 -21.52 1.75
N LYS A 227 24.84 -21.46 2.63
CA LYS A 227 24.61 -22.50 3.65
C LYS A 227 23.84 -23.68 3.11
N SER A 228 22.91 -23.44 2.19
CA SER A 228 22.14 -24.52 1.55
C SER A 228 22.87 -25.15 0.36
N GLY A 229 23.88 -24.48 -0.19
CA GLY A 229 24.61 -24.92 -1.39
C GLY A 229 23.76 -24.89 -2.66
N LEU A 230 22.64 -24.17 -2.64
CA LEU A 230 21.69 -24.08 -3.75
C LEU A 230 21.98 -22.86 -4.60
N GLU A 231 21.73 -22.98 -5.90
CA GLU A 231 21.80 -21.88 -6.85
C GLU A 231 20.47 -21.67 -7.56
N HIS A 232 20.15 -20.41 -7.84
CA HIS A 232 18.96 -20.04 -8.59
C HIS A 232 19.29 -19.01 -9.67
N ARG A 233 18.79 -19.26 -10.88
CA ARG A 233 18.82 -18.28 -11.97
C ARG A 233 17.66 -17.30 -11.79
N CYS A 234 17.98 -16.05 -11.50
CA CYS A 234 16.98 -15.01 -11.24
C CYS A 234 16.31 -14.56 -12.54
N ALA A 235 14.98 -14.52 -12.55
CA ALA A 235 14.22 -13.86 -13.61
C ALA A 235 14.38 -12.33 -13.53
N PRO A 236 14.21 -11.58 -14.63
CA PRO A 236 14.20 -10.12 -14.59
C PRO A 236 13.15 -9.62 -13.59
N GLY A 237 13.57 -8.77 -12.66
CA GLY A 237 12.66 -8.29 -11.62
C GLY A 237 12.22 -9.35 -10.60
N GLU A 238 12.98 -10.44 -10.43
CA GLU A 238 12.85 -11.36 -9.28
C GLU A 238 13.59 -10.84 -8.05
N THR A 239 13.01 -11.00 -6.85
CA THR A 239 13.68 -10.63 -5.59
C THR A 239 14.47 -11.81 -5.05
N LEU A 240 15.49 -11.57 -4.22
CA LEU A 240 16.23 -12.65 -3.58
C LEU A 240 15.34 -13.52 -2.68
N LEU A 241 14.29 -12.93 -2.09
CA LEU A 241 13.29 -13.66 -1.33
C LEU A 241 12.48 -14.64 -2.21
N ASP A 242 12.04 -14.20 -3.39
CA ASP A 242 11.26 -15.06 -4.29
C ASP A 242 12.13 -16.18 -4.86
N ALA A 243 13.40 -15.88 -5.18
CA ALA A 243 14.40 -16.87 -5.56
C ALA A 243 14.60 -17.91 -4.44
N ALA A 244 14.78 -17.47 -3.19
CA ALA A 244 14.96 -18.35 -2.04
C ALA A 244 13.76 -19.29 -1.86
N ARG A 245 12.53 -18.77 -1.97
CA ARG A 245 11.30 -19.55 -1.86
C ARG A 245 11.20 -20.64 -2.92
N LYS A 246 11.58 -20.35 -4.17
CA LYS A 246 11.56 -21.33 -5.27
C LYS A 246 12.56 -22.47 -5.05
N CYS A 247 13.66 -22.19 -4.38
CA CYS A 247 14.67 -23.18 -3.99
C CYS A 247 14.37 -23.89 -2.67
N GLY A 248 13.28 -23.53 -1.97
CA GLY A 248 12.97 -24.07 -0.65
C GLY A 248 13.86 -23.53 0.47
N VAL A 249 14.58 -22.44 0.24
CA VAL A 249 15.40 -21.75 1.24
C VAL A 249 14.50 -20.83 2.07
N TYR A 250 14.50 -21.06 3.38
CA TYR A 250 13.68 -20.27 4.29
C TYR A 250 14.34 -18.93 4.63
N VAL A 251 13.59 -17.85 4.45
CA VAL A 251 13.98 -16.50 4.86
C VAL A 251 12.90 -15.93 5.78
N PRO A 252 13.24 -15.48 7.00
CA PRO A 252 12.30 -14.80 7.88
C PRO A 252 11.69 -13.59 7.17
N THR A 253 10.36 -13.49 7.13
CA THR A 253 9.69 -12.41 6.38
C THR A 253 8.54 -11.78 7.12
N ALA A 254 8.48 -10.45 7.03
CA ALA A 254 7.40 -9.65 7.57
C ALA A 254 6.81 -8.70 6.52
N CYS A 255 7.27 -7.45 6.42
CA CYS A 255 6.63 -6.45 5.55
C CYS A 255 6.69 -6.78 4.05
N GLN A 256 7.76 -7.46 3.61
CA GLN A 256 8.09 -7.68 2.19
C GLN A 256 8.15 -6.37 1.35
N GLN A 257 8.51 -5.26 1.99
CA GLN A 257 8.52 -3.91 1.40
C GLN A 257 9.80 -3.13 1.75
N GLY A 258 10.81 -3.79 2.32
CA GLY A 258 12.06 -3.12 2.69
C GLY A 258 11.97 -2.16 3.89
N VAL A 259 10.91 -2.25 4.70
CA VAL A 259 10.66 -1.34 5.85
C VAL A 259 11.06 -1.96 7.19
N CYS A 260 10.84 -3.25 7.40
CA CYS A 260 10.86 -3.84 8.75
C CYS A 260 12.14 -4.57 9.15
N GLY A 261 13.11 -4.74 8.23
CA GLY A 261 14.37 -5.43 8.53
C GLY A 261 14.31 -6.96 8.71
N THR A 262 13.13 -7.58 8.81
CA THR A 262 13.02 -9.03 9.12
C THR A 262 13.65 -9.92 8.05
N CYS A 263 13.60 -9.52 6.78
CA CYS A 263 14.20 -10.24 5.67
C CYS A 263 15.72 -9.98 5.51
N ARG A 264 16.38 -9.50 6.58
CA ARG A 264 17.80 -9.15 6.58
C ARG A 264 18.66 -10.40 6.46
N ILE A 265 19.57 -10.38 5.49
CA ILE A 265 20.54 -11.44 5.21
C ILE A 265 21.90 -10.81 4.91
N ALA A 266 22.98 -11.55 5.13
CA ALA A 266 24.32 -11.06 4.79
C ALA A 266 24.64 -11.33 3.31
N LYS A 267 25.12 -10.30 2.60
CA LYS A 267 25.70 -10.41 1.26
C LYS A 267 27.17 -10.80 1.41
N LEU A 268 27.55 -11.97 0.89
CA LEU A 268 28.92 -12.46 0.94
C LEU A 268 29.75 -11.91 -0.23
N SER A 269 29.16 -11.86 -1.43
CA SER A 269 29.81 -11.33 -2.63
C SER A 269 28.81 -10.92 -3.70
N GLY A 270 29.27 -10.15 -4.70
CA GLY A 270 28.45 -9.64 -5.80
C GLY A 270 27.71 -8.35 -5.45
N GLU A 271 26.94 -7.83 -6.41
CA GLU A 271 26.17 -6.59 -6.23
C GLU A 271 24.66 -6.81 -6.31
N VAL A 272 23.92 -6.04 -5.52
CA VAL A 272 22.46 -6.09 -5.50
C VAL A 272 21.87 -4.70 -5.68
N ALA A 273 20.84 -4.62 -6.51
CA ALA A 273 19.95 -3.48 -6.51
C ALA A 273 18.98 -3.63 -5.33
N MET A 274 19.05 -2.72 -4.36
CA MET A 274 18.20 -2.73 -3.17
C MET A 274 17.51 -1.37 -3.01
N CYS A 275 16.18 -1.38 -2.95
CA CYS A 275 15.38 -0.20 -2.62
C CYS A 275 14.68 -0.45 -1.29
N ASP A 276 15.36 -0.11 -0.19
CA ASP A 276 14.78 -0.21 1.15
C ASP A 276 14.17 1.12 1.59
N LEU A 277 13.11 1.03 2.39
CA LEU A 277 12.38 2.17 2.96
C LEU A 277 12.80 2.39 4.42
N GLY A 278 14.11 2.32 4.69
CA GLY A 278 14.67 2.47 6.05
C GLY A 278 14.68 1.18 6.87
N GLY A 279 14.50 0.02 6.24
CA GLY A 279 14.56 -1.27 6.94
C GLY A 279 15.96 -1.72 7.36
N LEU A 280 17.00 -0.97 6.98
CA LEU A 280 18.38 -1.13 7.47
C LEU A 280 18.98 0.24 7.82
N THR A 281 19.77 0.26 8.89
CA THR A 281 20.63 1.39 9.25
C THR A 281 21.79 1.55 8.28
N SER A 282 22.42 2.72 8.28
CA SER A 282 23.62 2.97 7.46
C SER A 282 24.79 2.07 7.88
N GLU A 283 24.95 1.77 9.18
CA GLU A 283 25.99 0.84 9.64
C GLU A 283 25.75 -0.58 9.10
N GLU A 284 24.52 -1.09 9.16
CA GLU A 284 24.18 -2.41 8.65
C GLU A 284 24.43 -2.54 7.14
N LYS A 285 24.11 -1.50 6.36
CA LYS A 285 24.41 -1.48 4.92
C LYS A 285 25.91 -1.52 4.66
N SER A 286 26.68 -0.74 5.42
CA SER A 286 28.15 -0.72 5.31
C SER A 286 28.80 -2.05 5.73
N ALA A 287 28.16 -2.79 6.65
CA ALA A 287 28.57 -4.12 7.07
C ALA A 287 28.16 -5.23 6.10
N GLY A 288 27.54 -4.91 4.96
CA GLY A 288 27.18 -5.85 3.91
C GLY A 288 25.84 -6.56 4.11
N TYR A 289 24.96 -6.07 4.99
CA TYR A 289 23.61 -6.60 5.12
C TYR A 289 22.67 -6.04 4.04
N ILE A 290 21.76 -6.90 3.57
CA ILE A 290 20.75 -6.58 2.56
C ILE A 290 19.39 -7.13 2.98
N LEU A 291 18.32 -6.64 2.36
CA LEU A 291 16.95 -7.10 2.61
C LEU A 291 16.45 -7.97 1.47
N ALA A 292 16.40 -9.29 1.68
CA ALA A 292 16.03 -10.27 0.65
C ALA A 292 14.74 -9.92 -0.10
N CYS A 293 13.79 -9.31 0.60
CA CYS A 293 12.47 -8.96 0.10
C CYS A 293 12.42 -7.75 -0.85
N CYS A 294 13.48 -6.93 -0.92
CA CYS A 294 13.58 -5.80 -1.84
C CYS A 294 14.96 -5.70 -2.52
N SER A 295 15.80 -6.72 -2.37
CA SER A 295 17.08 -6.87 -3.06
C SER A 295 16.96 -7.74 -4.31
N ARG A 296 17.72 -7.41 -5.35
CA ARG A 296 17.78 -8.09 -6.64
C ARG A 296 19.22 -8.29 -7.05
N ALA A 297 19.58 -9.46 -7.57
CA ALA A 297 20.93 -9.72 -8.04
C ALA A 297 21.27 -8.88 -9.28
N GLN A 298 22.47 -8.30 -9.31
CA GLN A 298 23.09 -7.69 -10.49
C GLN A 298 24.26 -8.57 -10.93
N GLY A 299 23.99 -9.58 -11.76
CA GLY A 299 24.96 -10.63 -12.08
C GLY A 299 24.95 -11.76 -11.05
N THR A 300 26.12 -12.31 -10.71
CA THR A 300 26.24 -13.40 -9.73
C THR A 300 26.45 -12.85 -8.32
N VAL A 301 25.56 -13.23 -7.40
CA VAL A 301 25.56 -12.80 -6.00
C VAL A 301 25.59 -14.03 -5.09
N SER A 302 26.36 -13.95 -4.00
CA SER A 302 26.36 -14.96 -2.94
C SER A 302 25.81 -14.38 -1.64
N VAL A 303 24.89 -15.09 -0.99
CA VAL A 303 24.25 -14.69 0.27
C VAL A 303 24.34 -15.79 1.32
N ASP A 304 24.36 -15.40 2.59
CA ASP A 304 24.57 -16.29 3.73
C ASP A 304 23.29 -17.06 4.17
N LEU A 305 22.72 -17.82 3.23
CA LEU A 305 21.46 -18.57 3.36
C LEU A 305 21.56 -20.04 2.91
#